data_AF-A0A2E5IF85-F1
#
_entry.id   AF-A0A2E5IF85-F1
#
_cell.length_a   1.000
_cell.length_b   1.000
_cell.length_c   1.000
_cell.angle_alpha   90.00
_cell.angle_beta   90.00
_cell.angle_gamma   90.00
#
_symmetry.space_group_name_H-M   'P 1'
#
loop_
_entity.id
_entity.type
_entity.pdbx_description
1 polymer ?
#
loop_
_entity_poly.entity_id
_entity_poly.type
_entity_poly.pdbx_seq_one_letter_code
_entity_poly.pdbx_strand_id
1 'polypeptide(L)'
;MREAVERSPAKEVHAHLAPFDGSTSPPGFAAVVLIDESHISAHCYADRGLLAIDCFTCGETDPDTIATYLHEELMQRMPDLVCVRRQRVERFISEA
;
A
#
# COMPACT_ATOMS: atom_id res chain seq x y z
N MET A 1 -7.11 -1.42 -1.83
CA MET A 1 -6.63 -0.71 -0.61
C MET A 1 -7.73 -0.58 0.43
N ARG A 2 -8.80 0.17 0.18
CA ARG A 2 -9.92 0.28 1.15
C ARG A 2 -10.53 -1.08 1.52
N GLU A 3 -10.77 -1.94 0.54
CA GLU A 3 -11.21 -3.33 0.79
C GLU A 3 -10.20 -4.14 1.64
N ALA A 4 -8.90 -3.88 1.49
CA ALA A 4 -7.88 -4.54 2.32
C ALA A 4 -7.98 -4.09 3.78
N VAL A 5 -8.31 -2.81 4.02
CA VAL A 5 -8.57 -2.28 5.36
C VAL A 5 -9.85 -2.86 5.94
N GLU A 6 -10.94 -2.90 5.16
CA GLU A 6 -12.24 -3.46 5.59
C GLU A 6 -12.15 -4.94 6.00
N ARG A 7 -11.19 -5.69 5.42
CA ARG A 7 -10.90 -7.09 5.77
C ARG A 7 -9.93 -7.25 6.94
N SER A 8 -9.48 -6.15 7.54
CA SER A 8 -8.55 -6.12 8.67
C SER A 8 -9.21 -5.53 9.91
N PRO A 9 -8.60 -5.65 11.10
CA PRO A 9 -9.07 -4.96 12.29
C PRO A 9 -8.91 -3.42 12.25
N ALA A 10 -8.11 -2.88 11.32
CA ALA A 10 -7.84 -1.44 11.25
C ALA A 10 -9.06 -0.62 10.84
N LYS A 11 -9.15 0.62 11.34
CA LYS A 11 -10.25 1.52 11.04
C LYS A 11 -9.83 2.56 10.00
N GLU A 12 -10.53 2.61 8.87
CA GLU A 12 -10.36 3.71 7.89
C GLU A 12 -10.74 5.07 8.52
N VAL A 13 -9.84 6.05 8.39
CA VAL A 13 -10.04 7.45 8.79
C VAL A 13 -10.30 8.31 7.56
N HIS A 14 -9.54 8.11 6.48
CA HIS A 14 -9.66 8.85 5.23
C HIS A 14 -9.05 8.08 4.06
N ALA A 15 -9.54 8.29 2.85
CA ALA A 15 -8.92 7.76 1.64
C ALA A 15 -8.82 8.84 0.56
N HIS A 16 -7.67 8.91 -0.10
CA HIS A 16 -7.44 9.85 -1.19
C HIS A 16 -6.67 9.19 -2.34
N LEU A 17 -7.04 9.53 -3.57
CA LEU A 17 -6.36 9.14 -4.80
C LEU A 17 -6.08 10.39 -5.61
N ALA A 18 -4.80 10.63 -5.89
CA ALA A 18 -4.32 11.71 -6.75
C ALA A 18 -3.75 11.11 -8.05
N PRO A 19 -4.46 11.21 -9.19
CA PRO A 19 -3.92 10.79 -10.48
C PRO A 19 -2.94 11.84 -11.04
N PHE A 20 -1.94 11.38 -11.79
CA PHE A 20 -0.97 12.22 -12.48
C PHE A 20 -0.95 11.89 -13.96
N ASP A 21 -1.07 12.91 -14.81
CA ASP A 21 -1.14 12.79 -16.27
C ASP A 21 0.24 12.90 -16.96
N GLY A 22 1.31 13.14 -16.21
CA GLY A 22 2.66 13.35 -16.76
C GLY A 22 3.06 14.81 -16.92
N SER A 23 2.15 15.78 -16.71
CA SER A 23 2.44 17.21 -16.95
C SER A 23 3.32 17.86 -15.87
N THR A 24 3.07 17.53 -14.60
CA THR A 24 3.72 18.14 -13.43
C THR A 24 4.41 17.11 -12.52
N SER A 25 4.13 15.84 -12.74
CA SER A 25 4.70 14.69 -12.05
C SER A 25 4.66 13.49 -13.00
N PRO A 26 5.52 12.47 -12.85
CA PRO A 26 5.48 11.28 -13.68
C PRO A 26 4.07 10.68 -13.78
N PRO A 27 3.65 10.16 -14.94
CA PRO A 27 2.32 9.63 -15.12
C PRO A 27 2.09 8.44 -14.19
N GLY A 28 0.89 8.35 -13.61
CA GLY A 28 0.54 7.32 -12.63
C GLY A 28 -0.40 7.86 -11.56
N PHE A 29 -0.15 7.51 -10.30
CA PHE A 29 -0.95 8.00 -9.17
C PHE A 29 -0.20 7.91 -7.84
N ALA A 30 -0.65 8.71 -6.88
CA ALA A 30 -0.43 8.48 -5.46
C ALA A 30 -1.77 8.20 -4.78
N ALA A 31 -1.83 7.18 -3.95
CA ALA A 31 -3.00 6.83 -3.17
C ALA A 31 -2.63 6.63 -1.71
N VAL A 32 -3.53 7.01 -0.80
CA VAL A 32 -3.38 6.76 0.62
C VAL A 32 -4.72 6.39 1.24
N VAL A 33 -4.71 5.40 2.11
CA VAL A 33 -5.77 5.13 3.07
C VAL A 33 -5.19 5.36 4.45
N LEU A 34 -5.60 6.47 5.08
CA LEU A 34 -5.29 6.72 6.48
C LEU A 34 -6.13 5.77 7.32
N ILE A 35 -5.46 5.07 8.22
CA ILE A 35 -6.09 4.23 9.24
C ILE A 35 -5.81 4.81 10.62
N ASP A 36 -6.45 4.30 11.66
CA ASP A 36 -6.19 4.72 13.03
C ASP A 36 -4.69 4.62 13.36
N GLU A 37 -4.09 5.80 13.60
CA GLU A 37 -2.69 5.99 13.98
C GLU A 37 -1.63 5.51 12.96
N SER A 38 -2.00 5.32 11.69
CA SER A 38 -1.09 4.84 10.64
C SER A 38 -1.59 5.07 9.20
N HIS A 39 -1.08 4.33 8.20
CA HIS A 39 -1.50 4.48 6.79
C HIS A 39 -1.15 3.27 5.91
N ILE A 40 -1.88 3.14 4.80
CA ILE A 40 -1.47 2.33 3.65
C ILE A 40 -1.33 3.28 2.47
N SER A 41 -0.16 3.33 1.84
CA SER A 41 0.11 4.18 0.66
C SER A 41 0.46 3.35 -0.56
N ALA A 42 0.19 3.91 -1.73
CA ALA A 42 0.61 3.34 -3.01
C ALA A 42 1.09 4.44 -3.95
N HIS A 43 2.19 4.18 -4.63
CA HIS A 43 2.80 5.09 -5.61
C HIS A 43 3.05 4.33 -6.91
N CYS A 44 2.37 4.76 -7.98
CA CYS A 44 2.49 4.17 -9.30
C CYS A 44 3.29 5.10 -10.23
N TYR A 45 4.28 4.52 -10.91
CA TYR A 45 5.08 5.15 -11.97
C TYR A 45 4.78 4.41 -13.27
N ALA A 46 3.75 4.85 -13.99
CA ALA A 46 3.20 4.15 -15.14
C ALA A 46 4.19 4.07 -16.31
N ASP A 47 5.01 5.10 -16.50
CA ASP A 47 6.08 5.17 -17.50
C ASP A 47 7.19 4.12 -17.28
N ARG A 48 7.34 3.64 -16.04
CA ARG A 48 8.35 2.65 -15.65
C ARG A 48 7.78 1.26 -15.36
N GLY A 49 6.45 1.14 -15.34
CA GLY A 49 5.77 -0.10 -14.94
C GLY A 49 6.02 -0.47 -13.47
N LEU A 50 6.21 0.52 -12.59
CA LEU A 50 6.51 0.30 -11.17
C LEU A 50 5.35 0.69 -10.28
N LEU A 51 5.11 -0.13 -9.25
CA LEU A 51 4.16 0.13 -8.18
C LEU A 51 4.84 -0.15 -6.84
N ALA A 52 4.89 0.85 -5.97
CA ALA A 52 5.32 0.72 -4.58
C ALA A 52 4.11 0.80 -3.67
N ILE A 53 4.05 -0.05 -2.65
CA ILE A 53 2.98 -0.08 -1.65
C ILE A 53 3.63 -0.17 -0.27
N ASP A 54 3.19 0.68 0.65
CA ASP A 54 3.57 0.63 2.06
C ASP A 54 2.33 0.29 2.88
N CYS A 55 2.44 -0.71 3.74
CA CYS A 55 1.41 -1.08 4.70
C CYS A 55 1.98 -0.83 6.09
N PHE A 56 1.66 0.31 6.68
CA PHE A 56 2.10 0.66 8.02
C PHE A 56 0.90 0.61 8.95
N THR A 57 0.96 -0.17 10.02
CA THR A 57 -0.19 -0.40 10.90
C THR A 57 0.15 -0.20 12.39
N CYS A 58 -0.88 -0.15 13.22
CA CYS A 58 -0.81 -0.08 14.67
C CYS A 58 -1.49 -1.30 15.33
N GLY A 59 -1.15 -1.53 16.60
CA GLY A 59 -1.85 -2.47 17.46
C GLY A 59 -1.80 -3.90 16.93
N GLU A 60 -2.96 -4.56 16.89
CA GLU A 60 -3.09 -5.97 16.49
C GLU A 60 -3.24 -6.16 14.97
N THR A 61 -3.25 -5.08 14.18
CA THR A 61 -3.37 -5.21 12.73
C THR A 61 -2.02 -5.61 12.14
N ASP A 62 -1.93 -6.86 11.68
CA ASP A 62 -0.74 -7.36 11.01
C ASP A 62 -0.61 -6.76 9.59
N PRO A 63 0.45 -5.97 9.29
CA PRO A 63 0.61 -5.33 7.98
C PRO A 63 0.82 -6.35 6.86
N ASP A 64 1.34 -7.54 7.16
CA ASP A 64 1.52 -8.59 6.17
C ASP A 64 0.20 -9.16 5.66
N THR A 65 -0.87 -9.14 6.47
CA THR A 65 -2.20 -9.56 6.03
C THR A 65 -2.73 -8.62 4.94
N ILE A 66 -2.61 -7.31 5.15
CA ILE A 66 -2.99 -6.28 4.17
C ILE A 66 -2.10 -6.39 2.92
N ALA A 67 -0.78 -6.48 3.08
CA ALA A 67 0.15 -6.57 1.97
C ALA A 67 -0.07 -7.84 1.11
N THR A 68 -0.35 -8.98 1.75
CA THR A 68 -0.65 -10.23 1.06
C THR A 68 -1.95 -10.12 0.27
N TYR A 69 -3.01 -9.62 0.89
CA TYR A 69 -4.29 -9.43 0.20
C TYR A 69 -4.16 -8.51 -1.02
N LEU A 70 -3.44 -7.38 -0.88
CA LEU A 70 -3.19 -6.48 -2.02
C LEU A 70 -2.37 -7.16 -3.12
N HIS A 71 -1.36 -7.96 -2.75
CA HIS A 71 -0.55 -8.68 -3.72
C HIS A 71 -1.38 -9.72 -4.49
N GLU A 72 -2.21 -10.51 -3.81
CA GLU A 72 -3.08 -11.51 -4.43
C GLU A 72 -4.09 -10.88 -5.40
N GLU A 73 -4.76 -9.80 -4.99
CA GLU A 73 -5.69 -9.05 -5.86
C GLU A 73 -4.99 -8.47 -7.10
N LEU A 74 -3.76 -7.97 -6.94
CA LEU A 74 -2.97 -7.46 -8.06
C LEU A 74 -2.54 -8.59 -9.00
N MET A 75 -2.07 -9.72 -8.48
CA MET A 75 -1.70 -10.89 -9.28
C MET A 75 -2.88 -11.48 -10.04
N GLN A 76 -4.08 -11.48 -9.45
CA GLN A 76 -5.29 -11.95 -10.11
C GLN A 76 -5.67 -11.07 -11.32
N ARG A 77 -5.44 -9.75 -11.22
CA ARG A 77 -5.75 -8.78 -12.28
C ARG A 77 -4.61 -8.59 -13.29
N MET A 78 -3.38 -8.84 -12.85
CA MET A 78 -2.16 -8.69 -13.63
C MET A 78 -1.24 -9.91 -13.38
N PRO A 79 -1.50 -11.05 -14.05
CA PRO A 79 -0.77 -12.30 -13.80
C PRO A 79 0.75 -12.21 -14.07
N ASP A 80 1.16 -11.29 -14.94
CA ASP A 80 2.58 -11.07 -15.29
C ASP A 80 3.30 -10.13 -14.31
N LEU A 81 2.62 -9.66 -13.25
CA LEU A 81 3.23 -8.81 -12.24
C LEU A 81 4.35 -9.58 -11.50
N VAL A 82 5.49 -8.92 -11.31
CA VAL A 82 6.61 -9.48 -10.55
C VAL A 82 6.83 -8.69 -9.27
N CYS A 83 6.81 -9.37 -8.13
CA CYS A 83 7.21 -8.77 -6.85
C CYS A 83 8.74 -8.66 -6.78
N VAL A 84 9.28 -7.47 -7.08
CA VAL A 84 10.73 -7.23 -7.06
C VAL A 84 11.28 -7.16 -5.63
N ARG A 85 10.51 -6.61 -4.68
CA ARG A 85 10.90 -6.46 -3.28
C ARG A 85 9.70 -6.52 -2.36
N ARG A 86 9.81 -7.30 -1.29
CA ARG A 86 8.91 -7.30 -0.13
C ARG A 86 9.75 -7.33 1.13
N GLN A 87 9.49 -6.41 2.05
CA GLN A 87 10.23 -6.30 3.30
C GLN A 87 9.28 -5.92 4.43
N ARG A 88 9.39 -6.63 5.55
CA ARG A 88 8.77 -6.26 6.82
C ARG A 88 9.82 -5.58 7.68
N VAL A 89 9.43 -4.48 8.31
CA VAL A 89 10.24 -3.78 9.30
C VAL A 89 9.42 -3.56 10.54
N GLU A 90 10.04 -3.70 11.71
CA GLU A 90 9.39 -3.41 12.98
C GLU A 90 9.14 -1.92 13.13
N ARG A 91 7.97 -1.56 13.67
CA ARG A 91 7.58 -0.15 13.85
C ARG A 91 8.48 0.57 14.85
N PHE A 92 8.86 -0.13 15.92
CA PHE A 92 9.76 0.38 16.95
C PHE A 92 10.94 -0.57 17.05
N ILE A 93 12.14 -0.01 17.05
CA ILE A 93 13.37 -0.75 17.33
C ILE A 93 13.73 -0.36 18.75
N SER A 94 13.62 -1.29 19.71
CA SER A 94 14.19 -1.05 21.03
C SER A 94 15.72 -1.15 20.91
N GLU A 95 16.44 -0.11 21.34
CA GLU A 95 17.87 -0.27 21.63
C GLU A 95 18.01 -1.30 22.76
N ALA A 96 18.79 -2.34 22.52
CA ALA A 96 19.15 -3.34 23.52
C ALA A 96 20.29 -2.84 24.40
#